data_AF-A0A256BRT1-F1
#
_entry.id   AF-A0A256BRT1-F1
#
_cell.length_a   1.000
_cell.length_b   1.000
_cell.length_c   1.000
_cell.angle_alpha   90.00
_cell.angle_beta   90.00
_cell.angle_gamma   90.00
#
_symmetry.space_group_name_H-M   'P 1'
#
loop_
_entity.id
_entity.type
_entity.pdbx_description
1 polymer ?
#
loop_
_entity_poly.entity_id
_entity_poly.type
_entity_poly.pdbx_seq_one_letter_code
_entity_poly.pdbx_strand_id
1 'polypeptide(L)'
;MDTQLKYRQIIQQVLQNHADYRSTIPDAYTSQVLFDDERGQYLVLDIGWNDDQYLHSTPSHLSLVNDKIWIQYDDTEEGIVTDLIDAGVSKNDIVLGFRHPKVRQYTGFAVA
;
A
#
# COMPACT_ATOMS: atom_id res chain seq x y z
N MET A 1 14.32 8.61 -12.75
CA MET A 1 15.07 7.38 -12.39
C MET A 1 15.33 7.33 -10.89
N ASP A 2 16.02 8.31 -10.29
CA ASP A 2 16.29 8.30 -8.84
C ASP A 2 15.03 8.37 -7.96
N THR A 3 14.04 9.18 -8.35
CA THR A 3 12.79 9.31 -7.58
C THR A 3 11.96 8.02 -7.60
N GLN A 4 11.85 7.33 -8.74
CA GLN A 4 11.13 6.05 -8.82
C GLN A 4 11.82 4.97 -8.00
N LEU A 5 13.16 4.91 -8.07
CA LEU A 5 13.92 3.95 -7.28
C LEU A 5 13.72 4.22 -5.77
N LYS A 6 13.72 5.50 -5.37
CA LYS A 6 13.43 5.91 -3.99
C LYS A 6 12.00 5.52 -3.57
N TYR A 7 10.98 5.84 -4.36
CA TYR A 7 9.59 5.52 -4.02
C TYR A 7 9.32 4.02 -4.00
N ARG A 8 9.91 3.25 -4.91
CA ARG A 8 9.89 1.79 -4.87
C ARG A 8 10.43 1.26 -3.54
N GLN A 9 11.61 1.71 -3.11
CA GLN A 9 12.20 1.29 -1.85
C GLN A 9 11.33 1.64 -0.65
N ILE A 10 10.75 2.85 -0.64
CA ILE A 10 9.83 3.29 0.41
C ILE A 10 8.57 2.41 0.43
N ILE A 11 7.94 2.16 -0.73
CA ILE A 11 6.73 1.32 -0.81
C ILE A 11 7.02 -0.09 -0.30
N GLN A 12 8.11 -0.72 -0.77
CA GLN A 12 8.48 -2.07 -0.35
C GLN A 12 8.74 -2.13 1.16
N GLN A 13 9.44 -1.14 1.73
CA GLN A 13 9.71 -1.08 3.17
C GLN A 13 8.42 -0.91 3.99
N VAL A 14 7.53 0.00 3.60
CA VAL A 14 6.27 0.24 4.29
C VAL A 14 5.41 -1.03 4.27
N LEU A 15 5.24 -1.66 3.10
CA LEU A 15 4.45 -2.88 3.00
C LEU A 15 5.07 -4.07 3.73
N GLN A 16 6.41 -4.18 3.76
CA GLN A 16 7.08 -5.19 4.55
C GLN A 16 6.82 -5.00 6.05
N ASN A 17 6.93 -3.77 6.56
CA ASN A 17 6.63 -3.47 7.97
C ASN A 17 5.18 -3.83 8.33
N HIS A 18 4.24 -3.57 7.43
CA HIS A 18 2.83 -3.95 7.62
C HIS A 18 2.65 -5.48 7.65
N ALA A 19 3.24 -6.21 6.70
CA ALA A 19 3.19 -7.67 6.68
C ALA A 19 3.85 -8.30 7.92
N ASP A 20 4.98 -7.75 8.37
CA ASP A 20 5.69 -8.20 9.56
C ASP A 20 4.85 -7.96 10.81
N TYR A 21 4.26 -6.77 10.96
CA TYR A 21 3.37 -6.45 12.08
C TYR A 21 2.15 -7.39 12.12
N ARG A 22 1.48 -7.60 10.98
CA ARG A 22 0.35 -8.53 10.88
C ARG A 22 0.77 -9.96 11.26
N SER A 23 1.97 -10.38 10.87
CA SER A 23 2.52 -11.69 11.23
C SER A 23 2.81 -11.86 12.72
N THR A 24 2.86 -10.78 13.51
CA THR A 24 2.97 -10.87 14.97
C THR A 24 1.63 -11.11 15.67
N ILE A 25 0.52 -10.86 14.98
CA ILE A 25 -0.82 -11.14 15.49
C ILE A 25 -1.02 -12.65 15.40
N PRO A 26 -1.34 -13.34 16.52
CA PRO A 26 -1.62 -14.77 16.52
C PRO A 26 -2.97 -15.06 15.85
N ASP A 27 -3.04 -14.80 14.56
CA ASP A 27 -4.13 -15.14 13.67
C ASP A 27 -3.79 -16.42 12.89
N ALA A 28 -4.81 -17.07 12.35
CA ALA A 28 -4.65 -18.34 11.64
C ALA A 28 -4.34 -18.18 10.13
N TYR A 29 -4.10 -16.95 9.66
CA TYR A 29 -3.68 -16.64 8.30
C TYR A 29 -2.26 -16.07 8.23
N THR A 30 -1.65 -16.17 7.06
CA THR A 30 -0.30 -15.64 6.79
C THR A 30 -0.41 -14.38 5.94
N SER A 31 0.31 -13.33 6.31
CA SER A 31 0.49 -12.14 5.49
C SER A 31 1.82 -12.21 4.75
N GLN A 32 1.80 -11.98 3.44
CA GLN A 32 3.01 -11.94 2.61
C GLN A 32 2.98 -10.76 1.65
N VAL A 33 4.15 -10.21 1.35
CA VAL A 33 4.29 -9.15 0.35
C VAL A 33 4.44 -9.74 -1.05
N LEU A 34 3.82 -9.09 -2.04
CA LEU A 34 4.04 -9.35 -3.46
C LEU A 34 4.47 -8.06 -4.14
N PHE A 35 5.67 -8.09 -4.74
CA PHE A 35 6.27 -6.95 -5.42
C PHE A 35 6.48 -7.26 -6.90
N ASP A 36 5.82 -6.51 -7.76
CA ASP A 36 6.03 -6.48 -9.21
C ASP A 36 6.66 -5.14 -9.58
N ASP A 37 8.00 -5.12 -9.57
CA ASP A 37 8.80 -3.95 -9.89
C ASP A 37 8.73 -3.52 -11.35
N GLU A 38 8.44 -4.45 -12.26
CA GLU A 38 8.33 -4.17 -13.68
C GLU A 38 7.04 -3.43 -14.00
N ARG A 39 5.95 -3.79 -13.32
CA ARG A 39 4.62 -3.18 -13.50
C ARG A 39 4.29 -2.13 -12.44
N GLY A 40 5.18 -1.93 -11.47
CA GLY A 40 4.99 -1.00 -10.37
C GLY A 40 3.77 -1.35 -9.52
N GLN A 41 3.57 -2.63 -9.20
CA GLN A 41 2.46 -3.09 -8.35
C GLN A 41 2.99 -3.73 -7.09
N TYR A 42 2.46 -3.32 -5.94
CA TYR A 42 2.96 -3.72 -4.63
C TYR A 42 1.80 -3.97 -3.70
N LEU A 43 1.70 -5.15 -3.10
CA LEU A 43 0.58 -5.46 -2.21
C LEU A 43 0.99 -6.39 -1.06
N VAL A 44 0.16 -6.39 -0.03
CA VAL A 44 0.15 -7.44 1.00
C VAL A 44 -1.01 -8.36 0.67
N LEU A 45 -0.76 -9.66 0.73
CA LEU A 45 -1.74 -10.72 0.53
C LEU A 45 -1.85 -11.52 1.81
N ASP A 46 -3.06 -11.56 2.37
CA ASP A 46 -3.42 -12.47 3.45
C ASP A 46 -3.98 -13.75 2.85
N ILE A 47 -3.40 -14.89 3.22
CA ILE A 47 -3.87 -16.21 2.79
C ILE A 47 -3.88 -17.15 3.99
N GLY A 48 -4.98 -17.85 4.20
CA GLY A 48 -5.04 -18.93 5.18
C GLY A 48 -6.46 -19.28 5.58
N TRP A 49 -6.57 -19.91 6.74
CA TRP A 49 -7.85 -20.29 7.32
C TRP A 49 -7.98 -19.61 8.66
N ASN A 50 -9.12 -19.00 8.95
CA ASN A 50 -9.51 -18.60 10.29
C ASN A 50 -10.69 -19.46 10.70
N ASP A 51 -10.42 -20.50 11.51
CA ASP A 51 -11.36 -21.59 11.78
C ASP A 51 -11.96 -22.16 10.47
N ASP A 52 -13.27 -22.03 10.29
CA ASP A 52 -14.01 -22.53 9.12
C ASP A 52 -14.07 -21.54 7.94
N GLN A 53 -13.44 -20.37 8.08
CA GLN A 53 -13.45 -19.33 7.05
C GLN A 53 -12.10 -19.25 6.33
N TYR A 54 -12.12 -19.51 5.02
CA TYR A 54 -10.96 -19.26 4.17
C TYR A 54 -10.77 -17.76 3.95
N LEU A 55 -9.56 -17.28 4.21
CA LEU A 55 -9.16 -15.90 3.96
C LEU A 55 -8.24 -15.84 2.73
N HIS A 56 -8.60 -14.96 1.80
CA HIS A 56 -7.78 -14.60 0.65
C HIS A 56 -8.06 -13.12 0.30
N SER A 57 -7.34 -12.21 0.96
CA SER A 57 -7.61 -10.76 0.93
C SER A 57 -6.36 -9.93 0.72
N THR A 58 -6.53 -8.73 0.17
CA THR A 58 -5.44 -7.78 -0.07
C THR A 58 -5.64 -6.58 0.84
N PRO A 59 -5.10 -6.58 2.09
CA PRO A 59 -5.31 -5.48 3.03
C PRO A 59 -4.72 -4.14 2.56
N SER A 60 -3.63 -4.20 1.79
CA SER A 60 -2.97 -3.00 1.25
C SER A 60 -2.52 -3.24 -0.19
N HIS A 61 -2.80 -2.29 -1.08
CA HIS A 61 -2.36 -2.31 -2.48
C HIS A 61 -1.94 -0.92 -2.93
N LEU A 62 -0.69 -0.82 -3.38
CA LEU A 62 -0.08 0.39 -3.93
C LEU A 62 0.41 0.14 -5.35
N SER A 63 0.41 1.20 -6.14
CA SER A 63 1.05 1.22 -7.45
C SER A 63 2.02 2.39 -7.56
N LEU A 64 3.07 2.25 -8.35
CA LEU A 64 3.91 3.35 -8.79
C LEU A 64 3.57 3.67 -10.25
N VAL A 65 2.91 4.81 -10.48
CA VAL A 65 2.43 5.23 -11.81
C VAL A 65 2.87 6.67 -12.05
N ASN A 66 3.58 6.92 -13.16
CA ASN A 66 4.05 8.27 -13.54
C ASN A 66 4.74 9.02 -12.39
N ASP A 67 5.70 8.37 -11.73
CA ASP A 67 6.45 8.91 -10.58
C ASP A 67 5.63 9.19 -9.33
N LYS A 68 4.39 8.71 -9.24
CA LYS A 68 3.50 8.89 -8.08
C LYS A 68 3.08 7.57 -7.46
N ILE A 69 2.89 7.61 -6.15
CA ILE A 69 2.42 6.50 -5.35
C ILE A 69 0.90 6.53 -5.33
N TRP A 70 0.28 5.55 -5.95
CA TRP A 70 -1.15 5.38 -5.97
C TRP A 70 -1.56 4.37 -4.91
N ILE A 71 -2.41 4.79 -3.98
CA ILE A 71 -3.01 3.89 -2.99
C ILE A 71 -4.30 3.35 -3.60
N GLN A 72 -4.29 2.09 -4.00
CA GLN A 72 -5.42 1.43 -4.65
C GLN A 72 -6.39 0.86 -3.61
N TYR A 73 -5.86 0.39 -2.49
CA TYR A 73 -6.62 -0.13 -1.37
C TYR A 73 -5.79 -0.03 -0.09
N ASP A 74 -6.46 0.25 1.02
CA ASP A 74 -5.87 0.39 2.35
C ASP A 74 -6.96 0.11 3.39
N ASP A 75 -6.85 -1.01 4.10
CA ASP A 75 -7.76 -1.40 5.19
C ASP A 75 -7.24 -1.05 6.59
N THR A 76 -6.13 -0.30 6.67
CA THR A 76 -5.48 -0.01 7.95
C THR A 76 -6.14 1.17 8.68
N GLU A 77 -6.18 1.13 10.00
CA GLU A 77 -6.81 2.18 10.83
C GLU A 77 -6.03 3.51 10.81
N GLU A 78 -4.70 3.46 10.92
CA GLU A 78 -3.83 4.64 10.88
C GLU A 78 -3.53 5.13 9.45
N GLY A 79 -3.75 4.27 8.45
CA GLY A 79 -3.63 4.53 7.02
C GLY A 79 -2.20 4.54 6.51
N ILE A 80 -1.94 3.80 5.43
CA ILE A 80 -0.62 3.71 4.77
C ILE A 80 -0.11 5.05 4.25
N VAL A 81 -1.01 6.03 4.09
CA VAL A 81 -0.69 7.42 3.75
C VAL A 81 0.25 8.04 4.77
N THR A 82 0.04 7.79 6.06
CA THR A 82 0.81 8.39 7.15
C THR A 82 2.24 7.89 7.10
N ASP A 83 2.44 6.57 6.95
CA ASP A 83 3.75 5.95 6.83
C ASP A 83 4.56 6.46 5.63
N LEU A 84 3.89 6.70 4.49
CA LEU A 84 4.53 7.27 3.31
C LEU A 84 5.01 8.70 3.57
N ILE A 85 4.20 9.51 4.25
CA ILE A 85 4.58 10.89 4.60
C ILE A 85 5.75 10.90 5.57
N ASP A 86 5.72 10.04 6.59
CA ASP A 86 6.78 9.92 7.59
C ASP A 86 8.09 9.38 6.97
N ALA A 87 7.99 8.54 5.95
CA ALA A 87 9.12 8.13 5.11
C ALA A 87 9.62 9.22 4.13
N GLY A 88 9.01 10.41 4.17
CA GLY A 88 9.43 11.59 3.41
C GLY A 88 8.82 11.71 2.01
N VAL A 89 7.69 11.06 1.74
CA VAL A 89 6.94 11.24 0.49
C VAL A 89 6.05 12.48 0.59
N SER A 90 6.12 13.35 -0.41
CA SER A 90 5.25 14.53 -0.47
C SER A 90 3.80 14.12 -0.72
N LYS A 91 2.84 14.80 -0.08
CA LYS A 91 1.40 14.63 -0.40
C LYS A 91 1.07 14.87 -1.87
N ASN A 92 1.88 15.69 -2.55
CA ASN A 92 1.73 15.96 -3.99
C ASN A 92 2.19 14.81 -4.88
N ASP A 93 2.80 13.77 -4.31
CA ASP A 93 3.21 12.56 -5.02
C ASP A 93 2.43 11.31 -4.60
N ILE A 94 1.42 11.49 -3.72
CA ILE A 94 0.51 10.44 -3.30
C ILE A 94 -0.84 10.68 -3.97
N VAL A 95 -1.40 9.66 -4.61
CA VAL A 95 -2.75 9.67 -5.20
C VAL A 95 -3.62 8.68 -4.44
N LEU A 96 -4.78 9.13 -3.97
CA LEU A 96 -5.79 8.23 -3.40
C LEU A 96 -6.57 7.55 -4.54
N GLY A 97 -6.04 6.45 -5.06
CA GLY A 97 -6.56 5.71 -6.21
C GLY A 97 -8.01 5.24 -6.01
N PHE A 98 -8.33 4.77 -4.81
CA PHE A 98 -9.68 4.33 -4.42
C PHE A 98 -10.72 5.47 -4.36
N ARG A 99 -10.29 6.74 -4.36
CA ARG A 99 -11.22 7.88 -4.45
C ARG A 99 -11.56 8.17 -5.90
N HIS A 100 -12.84 8.39 -6.17
CA HIS A 100 -13.31 8.73 -7.51
C HIS A 100 -12.58 9.97 -8.07
N PRO A 101 -12.17 9.99 -9.36
CA PRO A 101 -11.36 11.08 -9.91
C PRO A 101 -11.91 12.49 -9.64
N LYS A 102 -13.23 12.67 -9.76
CA LYS A 102 -13.91 13.97 -9.53
C LYS A 102 -13.72 14.53 -8.11
N VAL A 103 -13.46 13.69 -7.11
CA VAL A 103 -13.33 14.12 -5.71
C VAL A 103 -11.87 14.28 -5.25
N ARG A 104 -10.89 13.78 -6.01
CA ARG A 104 -9.46 13.81 -5.62
C ARG A 104 -8.93 15.24 -5.43
N GLN A 105 -9.46 16.20 -6.19
CA GLN A 105 -9.10 17.62 -6.03
C GLN A 105 -9.42 18.18 -4.63
N TYR A 106 -10.31 17.53 -3.88
CA TYR A 106 -10.73 17.95 -2.53
C TYR A 106 -10.03 17.17 -1.41
N THR A 107 -9.15 16.20 -1.73
CA THR A 107 -8.53 15.32 -0.72
C THR A 107 -7.25 15.90 -0.14
N GLY A 108 -6.68 16.95 -0.72
CA GLY A 108 -5.38 17.50 -0.31
C GLY A 108 -4.17 16.64 -0.72
N PHE A 109 -4.39 15.73 -1.68
CA PHE A 109 -3.39 14.84 -2.29
C PHE A 109 -3.36 15.07 -3.81
N ALA A 110 -2.46 14.39 -4.52
CA ALA A 110 -2.42 14.45 -5.97
C ALA A 110 -3.68 13.85 -6.62
N VAL A 111 -4.03 14.39 -7.79
CA VAL A 111 -5.22 13.98 -8.56
C VAL A 111 -4.94 12.83 -9.52
N ALA A 112 -3.69 12.72 -9.99
CA ALA A 112 -3.15 11.72 -10.89
C ALA A 112 -1.62 11.70 -10.76
#